data_AF-A0A7Y3JGR8-F1
#
_entry.id   AF-A0A7Y3JGR8-F1
#
_cell.length_a   1.000
_cell.length_b   1.000
_cell.length_c   1.000
_cell.angle_alpha   90.00
_cell.angle_beta   90.00
_cell.angle_gamma   90.00
#
_symmetry.space_group_name_H-M   'P 1'
#
loop_
_entity.id
_entity.type
_entity.pdbx_description
1 polymer ?
#
loop_
_entity_poly.entity_id
_entity_poly.type
_entity_poly.pdbx_seq_one_letter_code
_entity_poly.pdbx_strand_id
1 'polypeptide(L)'
;AVISNKVALMRLEALAQKTGISIYPILGAGSAPFRGNLNPRTVRRFTREYPSVQTFTLQSAFKYDYLLDEVKESVHFLRDHFTPGKAHVLDVESALSLVDPYVQMYKSQVAALAGVVNKMSKFVPKRRDRKLHTGLFGYARSLDGVTLPRAITFTAALYSLGVPPEILGLTALTPAAYSRAREVYFFFEEDLRDALRGLNPDSPYLPEGVLNKLDELGIRYEIDPTQKAASDRVIKSLSEGRTDNISELVLVAGQARQFLG
;
A
#
# COMPACT_ATOMS: atom_id res chain seq x y z
N ALA A 1 0.38 7.50 -6.03
CA ALA A 1 -1.06 7.23 -5.82
C ALA A 1 -1.69 8.18 -4.81
N VAL A 2 -1.20 8.25 -3.57
CA VAL A 2 -1.73 9.16 -2.52
C VAL A 2 -1.81 10.61 -2.99
N ILE A 3 -0.71 11.16 -3.52
CA ILE A 3 -0.68 12.53 -4.06
C ILE A 3 -1.78 12.74 -5.12
N SER A 4 -1.89 11.83 -6.09
CA SER A 4 -2.90 11.88 -7.14
C SER A 4 -4.33 11.86 -6.58
N ASN A 5 -4.60 11.06 -5.55
CA ASN A 5 -5.89 11.03 -4.87
C ASN A 5 -6.21 12.37 -4.21
N LYS A 6 -5.25 13.00 -3.51
CA LYS A 6 -5.46 14.30 -2.86
C LYS A 6 -5.71 15.41 -3.90
N VAL A 7 -4.95 15.42 -5.00
CA VAL A 7 -5.19 16.35 -6.12
C VAL A 7 -6.57 16.12 -6.72
N ALA A 8 -7.00 14.87 -6.90
CA ALA A 8 -8.33 14.56 -7.42
C ALA A 8 -9.44 15.05 -6.48
N LEU A 9 -9.32 14.81 -5.17
CA LEU A 9 -10.27 15.29 -4.16
C LEU A 9 -10.36 16.82 -4.15
N MET A 10 -9.23 17.53 -4.24
CA MET A 10 -9.21 18.99 -4.33
C MET A 10 -9.90 19.50 -5.60
N ARG A 11 -9.64 18.86 -6.75
CA ARG A 11 -10.30 19.22 -8.02
C ARG A 11 -11.80 18.92 -8.01
N LEU A 12 -12.22 17.83 -7.37
CA LEU A 12 -13.65 17.50 -7.20
C LEU A 12 -14.36 18.55 -6.34
N GLU A 13 -13.73 19.02 -5.26
CA GLU A 13 -14.30 20.11 -4.46
C GLU A 13 -14.44 21.40 -5.29
N ALA A 14 -13.40 21.80 -6.02
CA ALA A 14 -13.46 22.98 -6.89
C ALA A 14 -14.55 22.84 -7.98
N LEU A 15 -14.73 21.64 -8.52
CA LEU A 15 -15.79 21.36 -9.49
C LEU A 15 -17.19 21.48 -8.85
N ALA A 16 -17.38 20.95 -7.65
CA ALA A 16 -18.63 21.08 -6.91
C ALA A 16 -18.98 22.55 -6.66
N GLN A 17 -18.00 23.36 -6.26
CA GLN A 17 -18.18 24.81 -6.07
C GLN A 17 -18.53 25.53 -7.38
N LYS A 18 -17.82 25.21 -8.47
CA LYS A 18 -18.06 25.84 -9.79
C LYS A 18 -19.43 25.51 -10.38
N THR A 19 -19.92 24.30 -10.16
CA THR A 19 -21.16 23.80 -10.78
C THR A 19 -22.39 23.96 -9.90
N GLY A 20 -22.21 24.15 -8.58
CA GLY A 20 -23.30 24.08 -7.60
C GLY A 20 -23.81 22.65 -7.35
N ILE A 21 -23.20 21.62 -7.97
CA ILE A 21 -23.60 20.22 -7.82
C ILE A 21 -22.76 19.60 -6.70
N SER A 22 -23.43 19.05 -5.69
CA SER A 22 -22.75 18.33 -4.60
C SER A 22 -22.08 17.05 -5.11
N ILE A 23 -20.81 16.85 -4.75
CA ILE A 23 -20.03 15.65 -5.07
C ILE A 23 -19.66 14.97 -3.76
N TYR A 24 -19.91 13.65 -3.67
CA TYR A 24 -19.64 12.86 -2.47
C TYR A 24 -18.61 11.77 -2.76
N PRO A 25 -17.30 12.04 -2.60
CA PRO A 25 -16.26 11.08 -2.96
C PRO A 25 -16.29 9.82 -2.09
N ILE A 26 -16.09 8.66 -2.73
CA ILE A 26 -15.90 7.37 -2.07
C ILE A 26 -14.45 6.95 -2.28
N LEU A 27 -13.73 6.62 -1.21
CA LEU A 27 -12.35 6.15 -1.29
C LEU A 27 -12.25 4.67 -0.92
N GLY A 28 -11.81 3.88 -1.90
CA GLY A 28 -11.46 2.48 -1.69
C GLY A 28 -10.06 2.34 -1.10
N ALA A 29 -9.97 1.94 0.16
CA ALA A 29 -8.70 1.69 0.85
C ALA A 29 -8.69 0.32 1.53
N GLY A 30 -7.56 -0.38 1.42
CA GLY A 30 -7.28 -1.64 2.12
C GLY A 30 -6.46 -1.40 3.39
N SER A 31 -6.38 -2.43 4.23
CA SER A 31 -5.67 -2.36 5.52
C SER A 31 -4.14 -2.43 5.39
N ALA A 32 -3.63 -2.96 4.28
CA ALA A 32 -2.20 -2.91 3.95
C ALA A 32 -1.78 -1.46 3.64
N PRO A 33 -0.60 -0.99 4.09
CA PRO A 33 -0.17 0.39 3.85
C PRO A 33 -0.16 0.79 2.37
N PHE A 34 0.33 -0.09 1.50
CA PHE A 34 0.38 0.10 0.04
C PHE A 34 -0.99 0.35 -0.59
N ARG A 35 -2.06 -0.10 0.07
CA ARG A 35 -3.44 0.03 -0.41
C ARG A 35 -4.25 1.04 0.38
N GLY A 36 -3.60 1.87 1.18
CA GLY A 36 -4.20 3.00 1.88
C GLY A 36 -4.08 2.92 3.41
N ASN A 37 -3.58 1.83 3.98
CA ASN A 37 -3.43 1.70 5.44
C ASN A 37 -4.73 1.98 6.22
N LEU A 38 -5.92 1.63 5.71
CA LEU A 38 -7.18 1.81 6.45
C LEU A 38 -7.48 0.56 7.29
N ASN A 39 -7.21 0.65 8.59
CA ASN A 39 -7.43 -0.41 9.57
C ASN A 39 -7.87 0.18 10.93
N PRO A 40 -8.31 -0.64 11.89
CA PRO A 40 -8.80 -0.15 13.18
C PRO A 40 -7.82 0.74 13.95
N ARG A 41 -6.51 0.52 13.81
CA ARG A 41 -5.45 1.27 14.51
C ARG A 41 -5.04 2.55 13.80
N THR A 42 -5.35 2.66 12.52
CA THR A 42 -4.96 3.80 11.67
C THR A 42 -6.14 4.69 11.30
N VAL A 43 -7.38 4.26 11.52
CA VAL A 43 -8.60 4.94 11.05
C VAL A 43 -8.59 6.45 11.32
N ARG A 44 -8.16 6.87 12.52
CA ARG A 44 -8.11 8.28 12.92
C ARG A 44 -7.09 9.09 12.13
N ARG A 45 -5.93 8.51 11.81
CA ARG A 45 -4.91 9.15 10.97
C ARG A 45 -5.36 9.16 9.51
N PHE A 46 -5.95 8.06 9.04
CA PHE A 46 -6.45 7.92 7.68
C PHE A 46 -7.52 8.96 7.34
N THR A 47 -8.48 9.21 8.24
CA THR A 47 -9.51 10.24 8.03
C THR A 47 -8.93 11.67 8.03
N ARG A 48 -7.81 11.90 8.73
CA ARG A 48 -7.10 13.19 8.70
C ARG A 48 -6.33 13.39 7.39
N GLU A 49 -5.86 12.31 6.76
CA GLU A 49 -5.24 12.37 5.43
C GLU A 49 -6.27 12.69 4.34
N TYR A 50 -7.51 12.19 4.51
CA TYR A 50 -8.59 12.29 3.52
C TYR A 50 -9.88 12.91 4.08
N PRO A 51 -9.85 14.16 4.57
CA PRO A 51 -10.98 14.78 5.27
C PRO A 51 -12.23 14.98 4.40
N SER A 52 -12.09 15.17 3.09
CA SER A 52 -13.22 15.40 2.18
C SER A 52 -13.92 14.15 1.68
N VAL A 53 -13.41 12.97 2.01
CA VAL A 53 -14.04 11.72 1.61
C VAL A 53 -15.29 11.49 2.45
N GLN A 54 -16.38 11.12 1.78
CA GLN A 54 -17.70 10.94 2.38
C GLN A 54 -17.97 9.48 2.74
N THR A 55 -17.30 8.54 2.06
CA THR A 55 -17.47 7.11 2.34
C THR A 55 -16.16 6.37 2.15
N PHE A 56 -15.81 5.54 3.13
CA PHE A 56 -14.63 4.69 3.10
C PHE A 56 -15.03 3.22 2.97
N THR A 57 -14.26 2.43 2.24
CA THR A 57 -14.49 0.98 2.17
C THR A 57 -13.87 0.26 3.37
N LEU A 58 -14.69 -0.39 4.20
CA LEU A 58 -14.19 -1.31 5.24
C LEU A 58 -14.04 -2.73 4.67
N GLN A 59 -12.82 -3.06 4.24
CA GLN A 59 -12.50 -4.32 3.55
C GLN A 59 -12.41 -5.51 4.52
N SER A 60 -12.27 -6.73 4.00
CA SER A 60 -12.28 -7.95 4.82
C SER A 60 -11.24 -7.94 5.94
N ALA A 61 -10.02 -7.47 5.67
CA ALA A 61 -8.95 -7.47 6.67
C ALA A 61 -9.32 -6.63 7.89
N PHE A 62 -9.80 -5.40 7.66
CA PHE A 62 -10.37 -4.54 8.70
C PHE A 62 -11.37 -5.27 9.60
N LYS A 63 -12.27 -6.09 9.01
CA LYS A 63 -13.38 -6.72 9.73
C LYS A 63 -13.02 -8.01 10.45
N TYR A 64 -12.05 -8.76 9.95
CA TYR A 64 -11.83 -10.16 10.35
C TYR A 64 -10.42 -10.47 10.84
N ASP A 65 -9.42 -9.62 10.56
CA ASP A 65 -8.02 -9.86 10.94
C ASP A 65 -7.59 -8.98 12.17
N TYR A 66 -8.54 -8.27 12.80
CA TYR A 66 -8.38 -7.45 14.01
C TYR A 66 -9.36 -7.86 15.11
N LEU A 67 -9.09 -7.45 16.36
CA LEU A 67 -9.98 -7.75 17.48
C LEU A 67 -11.34 -7.07 17.32
N LEU A 68 -12.42 -7.76 17.70
CA LEU A 68 -13.79 -7.27 17.52
C LEU A 68 -14.00 -5.89 18.15
N ASP A 69 -13.39 -5.64 19.31
CA ASP A 69 -13.53 -4.37 20.02
C ASP A 69 -12.81 -3.23 19.29
N GLU A 70 -11.62 -3.47 18.72
CA GLU A 70 -10.92 -2.51 17.86
C GLU A 70 -11.79 -2.15 16.63
N VAL A 71 -12.42 -3.16 16.02
CA VAL A 71 -13.31 -2.97 14.86
C VAL A 71 -14.55 -2.15 15.24
N LYS A 72 -15.19 -2.46 16.36
CA LYS A 72 -16.37 -1.71 16.83
C LYS A 72 -16.02 -0.26 17.17
N GLU A 73 -14.93 -0.03 17.89
CA GLU A 73 -14.49 1.32 18.26
C GLU A 73 -14.18 2.16 17.00
N SER A 74 -13.47 1.59 16.03
CA SER A 74 -13.14 2.27 14.78
C SER A 74 -14.37 2.57 13.91
N VAL A 75 -15.38 1.69 13.90
CA VAL A 75 -16.67 1.96 13.24
C VAL A 75 -17.45 3.05 13.97
N HIS A 76 -17.50 3.03 15.31
CA HIS A 76 -18.11 4.10 16.09
C HIS A 76 -17.43 5.45 15.84
N PHE A 77 -16.09 5.48 15.79
CA PHE A 77 -15.35 6.68 15.41
C PHE A 77 -15.77 7.21 14.03
N LEU A 78 -15.82 6.36 13.00
CA LEU A 78 -16.22 6.77 11.66
C LEU A 78 -17.67 7.27 11.58
N ARG A 79 -18.57 6.71 12.38
CA ARG A 79 -19.99 7.06 12.40
C ARG A 79 -20.27 8.33 13.20
N ASP A 80 -19.69 8.43 14.39
CA ASP A 80 -20.11 9.39 15.42
C ASP A 80 -19.13 10.56 15.59
N HIS A 81 -17.87 10.39 15.16
CA HIS A 81 -16.80 11.35 15.43
C HIS A 81 -16.11 11.88 14.17
N PHE A 82 -16.22 11.19 13.05
CA PHE A 82 -15.72 11.69 11.77
C PHE A 82 -16.79 12.51 11.06
N THR A 83 -16.50 13.80 10.88
CA THR A 83 -17.29 14.69 10.05
C THR A 83 -16.50 15.04 8.79
N PRO A 84 -16.98 14.66 7.59
CA PRO A 84 -16.33 15.05 6.35
C PRO A 84 -16.17 16.57 6.24
N GLY A 85 -14.96 17.00 5.91
CA GLY A 85 -14.57 18.40 5.76
C GLY A 85 -14.20 18.76 4.32
N LYS A 86 -13.33 19.78 4.19
CA LYS A 86 -12.76 20.19 2.90
C LYS A 86 -11.53 19.37 2.56
N ALA A 87 -11.25 19.24 1.27
CA ALA A 87 -10.02 18.64 0.77
C ALA A 87 -8.84 19.50 1.19
N HIS A 88 -7.69 18.85 1.40
CA HIS A 88 -6.46 19.58 1.65
C HIS A 88 -6.09 20.42 0.43
N VAL A 89 -5.75 21.69 0.69
CA VAL A 89 -5.25 22.59 -0.35
C VAL A 89 -3.80 22.24 -0.63
N LEU A 90 -3.48 21.97 -1.89
CA LEU A 90 -2.16 21.57 -2.35
C LEU A 90 -1.73 22.45 -3.51
N ASP A 91 -0.44 22.79 -3.56
CA ASP A 91 0.20 23.21 -4.79
C ASP A 91 0.33 22.00 -5.71
N VAL A 92 -0.50 21.96 -6.76
CA VAL A 92 -0.61 20.83 -7.68
C VAL A 92 0.67 20.60 -8.47
N GLU A 93 1.29 21.68 -8.95
CA GLU A 93 2.48 21.57 -9.79
C GLU A 93 3.63 20.99 -8.98
N SER A 94 3.85 21.55 -7.79
CA SER A 94 4.86 21.07 -6.86
C SER A 94 4.57 19.66 -6.33
N ALA A 95 3.30 19.29 -6.12
CA ALA A 95 2.95 17.94 -5.71
C ALA A 95 3.18 16.90 -6.83
N LEU A 96 2.83 17.25 -8.07
CA LEU A 96 2.98 16.35 -9.22
C LEU A 96 4.42 16.22 -9.70
N SER A 97 5.28 17.22 -9.48
CA SER A 97 6.71 17.13 -9.85
C SER A 97 7.45 16.00 -9.12
N LEU A 98 6.94 15.55 -7.96
CA LEU A 98 7.45 14.38 -7.23
C LEU A 98 7.09 13.04 -7.90
N VAL A 99 6.01 13.01 -8.68
CA VAL A 99 5.38 11.76 -9.13
C VAL A 99 6.21 11.11 -10.23
N ASP A 100 6.66 11.87 -11.22
CA ASP A 100 7.28 11.29 -12.41
C ASP A 100 8.60 10.55 -12.11
N PRO A 101 9.58 11.15 -11.40
CA PRO A 101 10.83 10.45 -11.06
C PRO A 101 10.58 9.21 -10.20
N TYR A 102 9.67 9.32 -9.21
CA TYR A 102 9.29 8.22 -8.34
C TYR A 102 8.62 7.08 -9.12
N VAL A 103 7.70 7.39 -10.03
CA VAL A 103 7.01 6.40 -10.85
C VAL A 103 7.97 5.68 -11.77
N GLN A 104 8.93 6.37 -12.41
CA GLN A 104 9.90 5.71 -13.28
C GLN A 104 10.76 4.70 -12.50
N MET A 105 11.25 5.08 -11.32
CA MET A 105 12.01 4.16 -10.47
C MET A 105 11.15 3.00 -9.97
N TYR A 106 9.94 3.28 -9.51
CA TYR A 106 8.98 2.25 -9.10
C TYR A 106 8.73 1.23 -10.22
N LYS A 107 8.49 1.71 -11.45
CA LYS A 107 8.26 0.85 -12.63
C LYS A 107 9.47 -0.05 -12.93
N SER A 108 10.67 0.53 -12.92
CA SER A 108 11.93 -0.21 -13.11
C SER A 108 12.08 -1.34 -12.10
N GLN A 109 11.90 -1.04 -10.81
CA GLN A 109 12.03 -2.04 -9.74
C GLN A 109 10.94 -3.10 -9.80
N VAL A 110 9.70 -2.71 -10.12
CA VAL A 110 8.61 -3.66 -10.33
C VAL A 110 8.87 -4.58 -11.51
N ALA A 111 9.40 -4.06 -12.63
CA ALA A 111 9.75 -4.87 -13.79
C ALA A 111 10.82 -5.93 -13.44
N ALA A 112 11.85 -5.54 -12.67
CA ALA A 112 12.87 -6.46 -12.18
C ALA A 112 12.28 -7.57 -11.27
N LEU A 113 11.27 -7.23 -10.45
CA LEU A 113 10.60 -8.16 -9.54
C LEU A 113 9.48 -8.98 -10.19
N ALA A 114 9.09 -8.66 -11.42
CA ALA A 114 7.87 -9.19 -12.00
C ALA A 114 7.87 -10.72 -12.15
N GLY A 115 9.04 -11.31 -12.45
CA GLY A 115 9.20 -12.76 -12.54
C GLY A 115 8.89 -13.47 -11.21
N VAL A 116 9.53 -13.04 -10.12
CA VAL A 116 9.32 -13.63 -8.79
C VAL A 116 7.92 -13.34 -8.25
N VAL A 117 7.39 -12.14 -8.47
CA VAL A 117 6.03 -11.76 -8.07
C VAL A 117 4.99 -12.63 -8.78
N ASN A 118 5.16 -12.87 -10.08
CA ASN A 118 4.27 -13.76 -10.84
C ASN A 118 4.38 -15.22 -10.38
N LYS A 119 5.59 -15.70 -10.04
CA LYS A 119 5.77 -17.03 -9.43
C LYS A 119 5.02 -17.11 -8.09
N MET A 120 5.20 -16.13 -7.21
CA MET A 120 4.55 -16.05 -5.91
C MET A 120 3.03 -15.92 -5.99
N SER A 121 2.51 -15.24 -7.02
CA SER A 121 1.07 -15.02 -7.20
C SER A 121 0.25 -16.31 -7.24
N LYS A 122 0.86 -17.42 -7.69
CA LYS A 122 0.23 -18.74 -7.77
C LYS A 122 -0.04 -19.35 -6.40
N PHE A 123 0.74 -18.96 -5.39
CA PHE A 123 0.64 -19.46 -4.01
C PHE A 123 -0.18 -18.54 -3.12
N VAL A 124 -0.61 -17.38 -3.60
CA VAL A 124 -1.47 -16.48 -2.81
C VAL A 124 -2.88 -17.07 -2.72
N PRO A 125 -3.37 -17.37 -1.50
CA PRO A 125 -4.66 -18.02 -1.30
C PRO A 125 -5.82 -17.13 -1.75
N LYS A 126 -6.80 -17.75 -2.41
CA LYS A 126 -8.03 -17.08 -2.87
C LYS A 126 -9.10 -17.20 -1.78
N ARG A 127 -9.35 -16.13 -1.02
CA ARG A 127 -10.42 -16.11 0.02
C ARG A 127 -11.84 -15.85 -0.51
N ARG A 128 -12.01 -15.62 -1.82
CA ARG A 128 -13.31 -15.45 -2.48
C ARG A 128 -13.23 -15.97 -3.90
N ASP A 129 -14.30 -16.61 -4.38
CA ASP A 129 -14.47 -16.89 -5.80
C ASP A 129 -14.61 -15.58 -6.57
N ARG A 130 -13.88 -15.47 -7.66
CA ARG A 130 -13.82 -14.24 -8.46
C ARG A 130 -13.85 -14.58 -9.93
N LYS A 131 -14.77 -13.97 -10.68
CA LYS A 131 -14.64 -13.91 -12.13
C LYS A 131 -13.41 -13.07 -12.49
N LEU A 132 -12.58 -13.60 -13.37
CA LEU A 132 -11.51 -12.84 -14.01
C LEU A 132 -12.18 -11.77 -14.88
N HIS A 133 -11.91 -10.49 -14.61
CA HIS A 133 -12.20 -9.41 -15.55
C HIS A 133 -11.12 -9.46 -16.63
N THR A 134 -11.26 -10.41 -17.55
CA THR A 134 -10.52 -10.49 -18.82
C THR A 134 -11.40 -9.83 -19.87
N GLY A 135 -11.34 -8.51 -19.98
CA GLY A 135 -12.15 -7.74 -20.92
C GLY A 135 -11.68 -6.28 -20.96
N LEU A 136 -12.25 -5.50 -21.89
CA LEU A 136 -11.91 -4.12 -22.26
C LEU A 136 -11.81 -3.10 -21.09
N PHE A 137 -12.32 -3.46 -19.91
CA PHE A 137 -12.30 -2.66 -18.67
C PHE A 137 -11.28 -3.15 -17.63
N GLY A 138 -10.39 -4.07 -18.00
CA GLY A 138 -9.27 -4.45 -17.15
C GLY A 138 -8.27 -3.31 -17.05
N TYR A 139 -7.97 -2.84 -15.83
CA TYR A 139 -6.82 -1.99 -15.56
C TYR A 139 -5.60 -2.51 -16.37
N ALA A 140 -4.83 -1.60 -16.98
CA ALA A 140 -3.63 -1.94 -17.71
C ALA A 140 -2.67 -2.69 -16.78
N ARG A 141 -2.69 -4.04 -16.87
CA ARG A 141 -1.83 -4.95 -16.11
C ARG A 141 -0.51 -5.21 -16.82
N SER A 142 -0.36 -4.67 -18.03
CA SER A 142 0.86 -4.71 -18.81
C SER A 142 1.72 -3.51 -18.43
N LEU A 143 2.81 -3.77 -17.73
CA LEU A 143 3.90 -2.82 -17.57
C LEU A 143 5.01 -3.29 -18.51
N ASP A 144 5.28 -2.55 -19.59
CA ASP A 144 6.37 -2.85 -20.55
C ASP A 144 6.42 -4.32 -21.01
N GLY A 145 5.26 -4.89 -21.32
CA GLY A 145 5.13 -6.28 -21.80
C GLY A 145 4.97 -7.34 -20.70
N VAL A 146 5.10 -6.97 -19.43
CA VAL A 146 4.94 -7.89 -18.30
C VAL A 146 3.55 -7.75 -17.68
N THR A 147 2.83 -8.87 -17.58
CA THR A 147 1.53 -8.91 -16.90
C THR A 147 1.73 -9.12 -15.41
N LEU A 148 1.29 -8.17 -14.59
CA LEU A 148 1.33 -8.25 -13.13
C LEU A 148 0.01 -8.78 -12.53
N PRO A 149 0.06 -9.40 -11.34
CA PRO A 149 -1.15 -9.81 -10.64
C PRO A 149 -1.94 -8.60 -10.11
N ARG A 150 -3.18 -8.83 -9.67
CA ARG A 150 -4.00 -7.77 -9.06
C ARG A 150 -3.36 -7.25 -7.76
N ALA A 151 -3.68 -6.01 -7.37
CA ALA A 151 -3.11 -5.34 -6.20
C ALA A 151 -3.01 -6.22 -4.94
N ILE A 152 -4.08 -6.92 -4.53
CA ILE A 152 -4.04 -7.81 -3.35
C ILE A 152 -2.94 -8.88 -3.48
N THR A 153 -2.90 -9.55 -4.62
CA THR A 153 -1.95 -10.64 -4.88
C THR A 153 -0.54 -10.09 -5.06
N PHE A 154 -0.39 -8.92 -5.68
CA PHE A 154 0.88 -8.20 -5.80
C PHE A 154 1.45 -7.84 -4.43
N THR A 155 0.66 -7.18 -3.59
CA THR A 155 1.02 -6.82 -2.21
C THR A 155 1.32 -8.06 -1.38
N ALA A 156 0.48 -9.09 -1.44
CA ALA A 156 0.70 -10.34 -0.71
C ALA A 156 2.00 -11.04 -1.11
N ALA A 157 2.31 -11.09 -2.41
CA ALA A 157 3.54 -11.69 -2.91
C ALA A 157 4.77 -10.96 -2.37
N LEU A 158 4.81 -9.63 -2.53
CA LEU A 158 5.93 -8.79 -2.14
C LEU A 158 6.18 -8.80 -0.62
N TYR A 159 5.13 -8.63 0.20
CA TYR A 159 5.27 -8.75 1.66
C TYR A 159 5.71 -10.16 2.09
N SER A 160 5.29 -11.22 1.40
CA SER A 160 5.73 -12.59 1.73
C SER A 160 7.19 -12.84 1.36
N LEU A 161 7.74 -12.06 0.44
CA LEU A 161 9.18 -12.02 0.12
C LEU A 161 9.95 -11.03 1.01
N GLY A 162 9.30 -10.41 2.00
CA GLY A 162 9.93 -9.42 2.86
C GLY A 162 10.30 -8.11 2.15
N VAL A 163 9.63 -7.80 1.05
CA VAL A 163 9.84 -6.57 0.26
C VAL A 163 8.54 -5.76 0.27
N PRO A 164 8.21 -5.01 1.35
CA PRO A 164 7.02 -4.17 1.37
C PRO A 164 6.97 -3.26 0.12
N PRO A 165 5.91 -3.28 -0.71
CA PRO A 165 5.87 -2.52 -1.96
C PRO A 165 6.02 -0.99 -1.79
N GLU A 166 5.79 -0.48 -0.59
CA GLU A 166 5.93 0.92 -0.19
C GLU A 166 7.38 1.41 -0.29
N ILE A 167 8.36 0.52 -0.20
CA ILE A 167 9.78 0.89 -0.35
C ILE A 167 10.21 1.05 -1.82
N LEU A 168 9.40 0.52 -2.75
CA LEU A 168 9.71 0.61 -4.17
C LEU A 168 9.60 2.07 -4.63
N GLY A 169 10.57 2.53 -5.42
CA GLY A 169 10.65 3.91 -5.88
C GLY A 169 11.34 4.88 -4.90
N LEU A 170 11.55 4.51 -3.63
CA LEU A 170 12.17 5.40 -2.64
C LEU A 170 13.58 5.87 -3.04
N THR A 171 14.33 5.05 -3.77
CA THR A 171 15.67 5.38 -4.26
C THR A 171 15.69 6.58 -5.21
N ALA A 172 14.55 6.97 -5.79
CA ALA A 172 14.41 8.19 -6.58
C ALA A 172 14.30 9.47 -5.75
N LEU A 173 14.00 9.37 -4.45
CA LEU A 173 13.79 10.54 -3.61
C LEU A 173 15.14 11.18 -3.25
N THR A 174 15.28 12.45 -3.65
CA THR A 174 16.28 13.35 -3.10
C THR A 174 15.82 13.86 -1.73
N PRO A 175 16.70 14.39 -0.88
CA PRO A 175 16.29 15.00 0.40
C PRO A 175 15.22 16.09 0.25
N ALA A 176 15.31 16.90 -0.82
CA ALA A 176 14.30 17.92 -1.13
C ALA A 176 12.95 17.28 -1.53
N ALA A 177 12.96 16.25 -2.38
CA ALA A 177 11.76 15.53 -2.76
C ALA A 177 11.11 14.81 -1.56
N TYR A 178 11.93 14.26 -0.66
CA TYR A 178 11.48 13.63 0.58
C TYR A 178 10.78 14.64 1.51
N SER A 179 11.41 15.79 1.78
CA SER A 179 10.81 16.86 2.57
C SER A 179 9.47 17.30 1.97
N ARG A 180 9.42 17.47 0.64
CA ARG A 180 8.19 17.84 -0.04
C ARG A 180 7.12 16.74 0.00
N ALA A 181 7.51 15.47 -0.08
CA ALA A 181 6.58 14.36 0.06
C ALA A 181 5.88 14.37 1.43
N ARG A 182 6.61 14.71 2.51
CA ARG A 182 6.06 14.83 3.88
C ARG A 182 5.10 16.00 4.03
N GLU A 183 5.32 17.09 3.29
CA GLU A 183 4.38 18.22 3.26
C GLU A 183 3.08 17.88 2.52
N VAL A 184 3.15 17.06 1.47
CA VAL A 184 1.96 16.72 0.67
C VAL A 184 1.23 15.50 1.23
N TYR A 185 1.93 14.53 1.81
CA TYR A 185 1.39 13.32 2.41
C TYR A 185 1.75 13.32 3.91
N PHE A 186 0.77 13.72 4.72
CA PHE A 186 1.02 14.12 6.11
C PHE A 186 1.44 12.96 7.01
N PHE A 187 0.96 11.76 6.71
CA PHE A 187 1.33 10.54 7.43
C PHE A 187 2.27 9.63 6.63
N PHE A 188 3.07 10.21 5.73
CA PHE A 188 4.00 9.44 4.89
C PHE A 188 4.99 8.61 5.72
N GLU A 189 5.60 9.20 6.75
CA GLU A 189 6.58 8.52 7.59
C GLU A 189 5.92 7.43 8.44
N GLU A 190 4.72 7.67 8.96
CA GLU A 190 3.97 6.69 9.74
C GLU A 190 3.52 5.50 8.90
N ASP A 191 2.99 5.74 7.70
CA ASP A 191 2.55 4.67 6.80
C ASP A 191 3.75 3.88 6.26
N LEU A 192 4.88 4.55 6.00
CA LEU A 192 6.13 3.88 5.65
C LEU A 192 6.68 3.07 6.83
N ARG A 193 6.62 3.58 8.05
CA ARG A 193 7.03 2.83 9.26
C ARG A 193 6.15 1.60 9.48
N ASP A 194 4.85 1.72 9.29
CA ASP A 194 3.91 0.59 9.38
C ASP A 194 4.26 -0.49 8.33
N ALA A 195 4.64 -0.09 7.12
CA ALA A 195 5.09 -1.01 6.07
C ALA A 195 6.45 -1.67 6.38
N LEU A 196 7.41 -0.90 6.88
CA LEU A 196 8.77 -1.35 7.17
C LEU A 196 8.85 -2.40 8.28
N ARG A 197 7.78 -2.58 9.09
CA ARG A 197 7.65 -3.74 9.98
C ARG A 197 7.75 -5.06 9.24
N GLY A 198 7.29 -5.12 7.99
CA GLY A 198 7.34 -6.30 7.13
C GLY A 198 8.60 -6.42 6.27
N LEU A 199 9.58 -5.51 6.45
CA LEU A 199 10.84 -5.57 5.73
C LEU A 199 11.69 -6.74 6.21
N ASN A 200 12.23 -7.51 5.27
CA ASN A 200 13.31 -8.45 5.53
C ASN A 200 14.60 -7.93 4.89
N PRO A 201 15.57 -7.44 5.68
CA PRO A 201 16.83 -6.89 5.15
C PRO A 201 17.68 -7.93 4.43
N ASP A 202 17.46 -9.23 4.71
CA ASP A 202 18.19 -10.34 4.10
C ASP A 202 17.52 -10.85 2.82
N SER A 203 16.41 -10.25 2.40
CA SER A 203 15.69 -10.71 1.21
C SER A 203 16.53 -10.48 -0.05
N PRO A 204 16.78 -11.52 -0.88
CA PRO A 204 17.52 -11.39 -2.12
C PRO A 204 16.73 -10.63 -3.21
N TYR A 205 15.50 -10.21 -2.89
CA TYR A 205 14.60 -9.50 -3.78
C TYR A 205 14.51 -8.01 -3.43
N LEU A 206 15.31 -7.50 -2.50
CA LEU A 206 15.35 -6.08 -2.22
C LEU A 206 15.93 -5.31 -3.42
N PRO A 207 15.32 -4.17 -3.80
CA PRO A 207 15.95 -3.27 -4.76
C PRO A 207 17.30 -2.77 -4.25
N GLU A 208 18.26 -2.65 -5.17
CA GLU A 208 19.59 -2.16 -4.86
C GLU A 208 19.55 -0.75 -4.23
N GLY A 209 20.36 -0.53 -3.19
CA GLY A 209 20.48 0.76 -2.52
C GLY A 209 19.29 1.19 -1.66
N VAL A 210 18.22 0.39 -1.56
CA VAL A 210 17.03 0.78 -0.79
C VAL A 210 17.32 0.97 0.70
N LEU A 211 18.12 0.08 1.31
CA LEU A 211 18.48 0.20 2.73
C LEU A 211 19.34 1.45 2.98
N ASN A 212 20.36 1.67 2.14
CA ASN A 212 21.18 2.87 2.20
C ASN A 212 20.34 4.15 2.03
N LYS A 213 19.32 4.12 1.16
CA LYS A 213 18.41 5.25 0.96
C LYS A 213 17.54 5.50 2.20
N LEU A 214 17.08 4.46 2.90
CA LEU A 214 16.34 4.63 4.16
C LEU A 214 17.21 5.34 5.20
N ASP A 215 18.49 4.95 5.30
CA ASP A 215 19.46 5.56 6.20
C ASP A 215 19.78 7.01 5.79
N GLU A 216 20.01 7.28 4.49
CA GLU A 216 20.25 8.62 3.93
C GLU A 216 19.12 9.59 4.25
N LEU A 217 17.87 9.12 4.14
CA LEU A 217 16.68 9.92 4.43
C LEU A 217 16.37 10.02 5.93
N GLY A 218 17.14 9.34 6.79
CA GLY A 218 16.96 9.34 8.24
C GLY A 218 15.68 8.65 8.71
N ILE A 219 15.14 7.72 7.92
CA ILE A 219 13.88 7.03 8.21
C ILE A 219 14.14 5.99 9.28
N ARG A 220 13.59 6.22 10.48
CA ARG A 220 13.67 5.26 11.59
C ARG A 220 12.51 4.27 11.53
N TYR A 221 12.86 2.98 11.55
CA TYR A 221 11.91 1.87 11.53
C TYR A 221 12.36 0.71 12.40
N GLU A 222 11.40 -0.16 12.72
CA GLU A 222 11.63 -1.41 13.45
C GLU A 222 11.11 -2.55 12.60
N ILE A 223 11.92 -3.59 12.44
CA ILE A 223 11.52 -4.83 11.77
C ILE A 223 10.78 -5.70 12.78
N ASP A 224 9.62 -6.23 12.40
CA ASP A 224 8.90 -7.19 13.22
C ASP A 224 9.56 -8.58 13.08
N PRO A 225 10.13 -9.16 14.16
CA PRO A 225 10.83 -10.44 14.08
C PRO A 225 9.93 -11.59 13.59
N THR A 226 8.63 -11.53 13.89
CA THR A 226 7.66 -12.54 13.46
C THR A 226 7.43 -12.46 11.96
N GLN A 227 7.29 -11.24 11.42
CA GLN A 227 7.14 -11.04 9.98
C GLN A 227 8.42 -11.39 9.21
N LYS A 228 9.58 -11.01 9.73
CA LYS A 228 10.88 -11.39 9.16
C LYS A 228 11.00 -12.92 9.10
N ALA A 229 10.81 -13.61 10.21
CA ALA A 229 10.90 -15.07 10.27
C ALA A 229 9.90 -15.77 9.32
N ALA A 230 8.70 -15.21 9.14
CA ALA A 230 7.73 -15.73 8.17
C ALA A 230 8.24 -15.58 6.74
N SER A 231 8.82 -14.42 6.39
CA SER A 231 9.40 -14.20 5.06
C SER A 231 10.65 -15.06 4.81
N ASP A 232 11.51 -15.28 5.82
CA ASP A 232 12.68 -16.16 5.72
C ASP A 232 12.26 -17.58 5.31
N ARG A 233 11.17 -18.09 5.91
CA ARG A 233 10.62 -19.42 5.56
C ARG A 233 10.10 -19.47 4.13
N VAL A 234 9.39 -18.42 3.68
CA VAL A 234 8.90 -18.33 2.29
C VAL A 234 10.07 -18.29 1.30
N ILE A 235 11.06 -17.43 1.54
CA ILE A 235 12.24 -17.27 0.69
C ILE A 235 13.03 -18.58 0.60
N LYS A 236 13.29 -19.23 1.74
CA LYS A 236 13.97 -20.54 1.79
C LYS A 236 13.21 -21.62 1.03
N SER A 237 11.89 -21.70 1.20
CA SER A 237 11.09 -22.69 0.46
C SER A 237 11.15 -22.45 -1.04
N LEU A 238 11.09 -21.17 -1.45
CA LEU A 238 11.11 -20.77 -2.84
C LEU A 238 12.47 -21.02 -3.51
N SER A 239 13.58 -20.80 -2.80
CA SER A 239 14.94 -21.02 -3.30
C SER A 239 15.30 -22.49 -3.44
N GLU A 240 14.81 -23.34 -2.53
CA GLU A 240 15.00 -24.79 -2.57
C GLU A 240 13.99 -25.51 -3.51
N GLY A 241 13.09 -24.77 -4.16
CA GLY A 241 12.09 -25.33 -5.06
C GLY A 241 10.99 -26.15 -4.38
N ARG A 242 10.88 -26.10 -3.04
CA ARG A 242 9.85 -26.76 -2.25
C ARG A 242 8.56 -25.95 -2.29
N THR A 243 7.64 -26.31 -3.18
CA THR A 243 6.42 -25.52 -3.44
C THR A 243 5.18 -25.97 -2.65
N ASP A 244 5.23 -27.15 -2.03
CA ASP A 244 4.03 -27.83 -1.50
C ASP A 244 3.37 -27.07 -0.33
N ASN A 245 4.16 -26.31 0.44
CA ASN A 245 3.70 -25.57 1.61
C ASN A 245 3.77 -24.04 1.47
N ILE A 246 4.19 -23.49 0.32
CA ILE A 246 4.36 -22.02 0.17
C ILE A 246 3.04 -21.29 0.43
N SER A 247 1.91 -21.83 -0.02
CA SER A 247 0.59 -21.21 0.21
C SER A 247 0.25 -21.09 1.70
N GLU A 248 0.63 -22.08 2.51
CA GLU A 248 0.46 -22.05 3.96
C GLU A 248 1.42 -21.04 4.61
N LEU A 249 2.69 -21.01 4.18
CA LEU A 249 3.65 -20.03 4.65
C LEU A 249 3.22 -18.59 4.35
N VAL A 250 2.62 -18.34 3.18
CA VAL A 250 2.02 -17.05 2.81
C VAL A 250 0.85 -16.69 3.73
N LEU A 251 0.03 -17.67 4.14
CA LEU A 251 -1.03 -17.46 5.13
C LEU A 251 -0.48 -17.07 6.50
N VAL A 252 0.55 -17.79 6.98
CA VAL A 252 1.23 -17.48 8.23
C VAL A 252 1.84 -16.08 8.19
N ALA A 253 2.49 -15.71 7.09
CA ALA A 253 3.03 -14.37 6.89
C ALA A 253 1.92 -13.30 6.86
N GLY A 254 0.77 -13.60 6.23
CA GLY A 254 -0.40 -12.73 6.22
C GLY A 254 -1.02 -12.52 7.61
N GLN A 255 -1.05 -13.58 8.43
CA GLN A 255 -1.52 -13.49 9.82
C GLN A 255 -0.60 -12.63 10.68
N ALA A 256 0.72 -12.79 10.53
CA ALA A 256 1.72 -12.02 11.27
C ALA A 256 1.60 -10.50 11.04
N ARG A 257 1.17 -10.08 9.84
CA ARG A 257 0.95 -8.67 9.47
C ARG A 257 -0.52 -8.22 9.52
N GLN A 258 -1.45 -9.10 9.89
CA GLN A 258 -2.90 -8.84 9.97
C GLN A 258 -3.55 -8.39 8.66
N PHE A 259 -2.97 -8.77 7.52
CA PHE A 259 -3.59 -8.65 6.20
C PHE A 259 -2.89 -9.60 5.22
N LEU A 260 -3.64 -10.11 4.24
CA LEU A 260 -3.03 -10.86 3.15
C LEU A 260 -2.29 -9.92 2.18
N GLY A 261 -3.00 -8.89 1.71
CA GLY A 261 -2.52 -7.86 0.79
C GLY A 261 -3.65 -6.93 0.35
#